data_AF-A0A7C7SXT2-F1
#
_entry.id   AF-A0A7C7SXT2-F1
#
_cell.length_a   1.000
_cell.length_b   1.000
_cell.length_c   1.000
_cell.angle_alpha   90.00
_cell.angle_beta   90.00
_cell.angle_gamma   90.00
#
_symmetry.space_group_name_H-M   'P 1'
#
loop_
_entity.id
_entity.type
_entity.pdbx_description
1 polymer ?
#
loop_
_entity_poly.entity_id
_entity_poly.type
_entity_poly.pdbx_seq_one_letter_code
_entity_poly.pdbx_strand_id
1 'polypeptide(L)'
;MTGTRTQQSLLKWSLIFSFGLEALTLLCRLVSSSTGAAFAEKYGVPGWLRIHHFWWGLLLIGASSCFSRYSRTRFWILSFGIGVFFSDWLHHLVFSPIFYGNMSWHWP
;
A
#
# COMPACT_ATOMS: atom_id res chain seq x y z
N MET A 1 -24.47 9.72 17.31
CA MET A 1 -24.49 9.86 15.83
C MET A 1 -23.11 10.18 15.22
N THR A 2 -21.99 9.80 15.86
CA THR A 2 -20.63 10.14 15.41
C THR A 2 -19.95 9.05 14.57
N GLY A 3 -20.43 7.80 14.64
CA GLY A 3 -19.79 6.65 13.99
C GLY A 3 -19.76 6.72 12.46
N THR A 4 -20.83 7.16 11.82
CA THR A 4 -20.95 7.17 10.35
C THR A 4 -19.97 8.16 9.69
N ARG A 5 -19.77 9.35 10.26
CA ARG A 5 -18.82 10.34 9.74
C ARG A 5 -17.37 9.89 9.88
N THR A 6 -17.02 9.24 10.99
CA THR A 6 -15.68 8.69 11.19
C THR A 6 -15.40 7.53 10.25
N GLN A 7 -16.38 6.65 10.02
CA GLN A 7 -16.27 5.56 9.04
C GLN A 7 -16.13 6.09 7.61
N GLN A 8 -16.96 7.05 7.20
CA GLN A 8 -16.84 7.70 5.90
C GLN A 8 -15.48 8.38 5.71
N SER A 9 -14.97 9.03 6.77
CA SER A 9 -13.65 9.66 6.74
C SER A 9 -12.55 8.61 6.61
N LEU A 10 -12.63 7.50 7.36
CA LEU A 10 -11.66 6.41 7.30
C LEU A 10 -11.60 5.82 5.90
N LEU A 11 -12.76 5.52 5.31
CA LEU A 11 -12.87 5.01 3.95
C LEU A 11 -12.26 5.99 2.95
N LYS A 12 -12.67 7.27 3.00
CA LYS A 12 -12.15 8.32 2.12
C LYS A 12 -10.63 8.39 2.16
N TRP A 13 -10.04 8.44 3.35
CA TRP A 13 -8.59 8.55 3.48
C TRP A 13 -7.86 7.26 3.09
N SER A 14 -8.43 6.10 3.40
CA SER A 14 -7.87 4.81 2.96
C SER A 14 -7.85 4.70 1.44
N LEU A 15 -8.92 5.14 0.75
CA LEU A 15 -8.97 5.20 -0.71
C LEU A 15 -7.94 6.19 -1.27
N ILE A 16 -7.85 7.39 -0.69
CA ILE A 16 -6.85 8.38 -1.11
C ILE A 16 -5.43 7.82 -0.98
N PHE A 17 -5.10 7.15 0.13
CA PHE A 17 -3.79 6.52 0.30
C PHE A 17 -3.58 5.37 -0.68
N SER A 18 -4.58 4.52 -0.88
CA SER A 18 -4.50 3.38 -1.81
C SER A 18 -4.24 3.84 -3.25
N PHE A 19 -5.06 4.75 -3.76
CA PHE A 19 -4.89 5.28 -5.13
C PHE A 19 -3.65 6.17 -5.25
N GLY A 20 -3.29 6.93 -4.21
CA GLY A 20 -2.09 7.76 -4.21
C GLY A 20 -0.80 6.94 -4.28
N LEU A 21 -0.71 5.87 -3.50
CA LEU A 21 0.43 4.94 -3.54
C LEU A 21 0.50 4.22 -4.88
N GLU A 22 -0.63 3.75 -5.41
CA GLU A 22 -0.65 3.10 -6.73
C GLU A 22 -0.21 4.05 -7.84
N ALA A 23 -0.74 5.28 -7.86
CA ALA A 23 -0.35 6.29 -8.84
C ALA A 23 1.16 6.59 -8.74
N LEU A 24 1.69 6.70 -7.52
CA LEU A 24 3.13 6.90 -7.32
C LEU A 24 3.94 5.71 -7.85
N THR A 25 3.52 4.49 -7.54
CA THR A 25 4.16 3.25 -8.03
C THR A 25 4.16 3.19 -9.55
N LEU A 26 3.02 3.46 -10.20
CA LEU A 26 2.89 3.51 -11.65
C LEU A 26 3.79 4.60 -12.25
N LEU A 27 3.82 5.81 -11.67
CA LEU A 27 4.67 6.90 -12.13
C LEU A 27 6.16 6.55 -12.02
N CYS A 28 6.61 6.05 -10.87
CA CYS A 28 7.98 5.57 -10.69
C CYS A 28 8.36 4.50 -11.71
N ARG A 29 7.39 3.67 -12.10
CA ARG A 29 7.60 2.60 -13.08
C ARG A 29 7.66 3.10 -14.52
N LEU A 30 6.79 4.04 -14.88
CA LEU A 30 6.83 4.72 -16.19
C LEU A 30 8.13 5.48 -16.40
N VAL A 31 8.68 6.10 -15.34
CA VAL A 31 9.95 6.83 -15.41
C VAL A 31 11.16 5.88 -15.46
N SER A 32 11.11 4.76 -14.73
CA SER A 32 12.26 3.84 -14.65
C SER A 32 12.35 2.84 -15.80
N SER A 33 11.26 2.63 -16.58
CA SER A 33 11.18 1.65 -17.67
C SER A 33 11.64 0.23 -17.30
N SER A 34 11.64 -0.09 -16.00
CA SER A 34 12.24 -1.29 -15.43
C SER A 34 11.19 -2.11 -14.70
N THR A 35 11.37 -3.43 -14.65
CA THR A 35 10.57 -4.28 -13.77
C THR A 35 10.90 -3.94 -12.32
N GLY A 36 9.98 -4.16 -11.38
CA GLY A 36 10.23 -3.93 -9.96
C GLY A 36 11.47 -4.70 -9.46
N ALA A 37 11.74 -5.86 -10.07
CA ALA A 37 12.94 -6.64 -9.80
C ALA A 37 14.23 -5.98 -10.32
N ALA A 38 14.22 -5.51 -11.57
CA ALA A 38 15.37 -4.80 -12.13
C ALA A 38 15.68 -3.50 -11.37
N PHE A 39 14.65 -2.78 -10.90
CA PHE A 39 14.83 -1.62 -10.03
C PHE A 39 15.44 -2.03 -8.67
N ALA A 40 14.88 -3.05 -8.02
CA ALA A 40 15.35 -3.51 -6.71
C ALA A 40 16.79 -4.04 -6.75
N GLU A 41 17.17 -4.69 -7.83
CA GLU A 41 18.55 -5.13 -8.08
C GLU A 41 19.47 -3.94 -8.33
N LYS A 42 19.08 -3.02 -9.23
CA LYS A 42 19.86 -1.82 -9.59
C LYS A 42 20.18 -0.93 -8.39
N TYR A 43 19.24 -0.76 -7.47
CA TYR A 43 19.39 0.12 -6.31
C TYR A 43 19.67 -0.63 -5.00
N GLY A 44 19.93 -1.94 -5.06
CA GLY A 44 20.26 -2.74 -3.88
C GLY A 44 19.18 -2.72 -2.80
N VAL A 45 17.90 -2.65 -3.21
CA VAL A 45 16.77 -2.55 -2.28
C VAL A 45 16.75 -3.78 -1.37
N PRO A 46 16.81 -3.61 -0.04
CA PRO A 46 16.81 -4.72 0.92
C PRO A 46 15.62 -5.66 0.76
N GLY A 47 15.81 -6.96 1.00
CA GLY A 47 14.75 -7.97 0.86
C GLY A 47 13.48 -7.68 1.67
N TRP A 48 13.60 -7.03 2.83
CA TRP A 48 12.44 -6.62 3.64
C TRP A 48 11.63 -5.48 3.03
N LEU A 49 12.23 -4.65 2.16
CA LEU A 49 11.54 -3.66 1.32
C LEU A 49 10.96 -4.29 0.05
N ARG A 50 11.39 -5.51 -0.30
CA ARG A 50 10.82 -6.33 -1.38
C ARG A 50 9.63 -7.18 -0.90
N ILE A 51 9.41 -7.25 0.41
CA ILE A 51 8.20 -7.86 0.98
C ILE A 51 7.00 -7.05 0.48
N HIS A 52 5.96 -7.77 0.02
CA HIS A 52 4.69 -7.19 -0.42
C HIS A 52 4.22 -6.15 0.61
N HIS A 53 3.89 -4.96 0.14
CA HIS A 53 3.49 -3.85 1.00
C HIS A 53 2.23 -4.18 1.80
N PHE A 54 1.47 -5.20 1.37
CA PHE A 54 0.43 -5.89 2.16
C PHE A 54 0.84 -6.17 3.61
N TRP A 55 2.05 -6.72 3.85
CA TRP A 55 2.49 -7.07 5.20
C TRP A 55 2.74 -5.84 6.05
N TRP A 56 3.27 -4.77 5.45
CA TRP A 56 3.40 -3.47 6.10
C TRP A 56 2.03 -2.87 6.43
N GLY A 57 1.05 -3.01 5.53
CA GLY A 57 -0.34 -2.62 5.77
C GLY A 57 -0.94 -3.35 6.98
N LEU A 58 -0.79 -4.67 7.07
CA LEU A 58 -1.25 -5.46 8.22
C LEU A 58 -0.58 -5.05 9.53
N LEU A 59 0.75 -4.84 9.52
CA LEU A 59 1.49 -4.38 10.69
C LEU A 59 0.99 -3.00 11.17
N LEU A 60 0.73 -2.07 10.25
CA LEU A 60 0.19 -0.75 10.57
C LEU A 60 -1.22 -0.83 11.14
N ILE A 61 -2.09 -1.67 10.56
CA ILE A 61 -3.44 -1.91 11.09
C ILE A 61 -3.37 -2.45 12.52
N GLY A 62 -2.53 -3.46 12.77
CA GLY A 62 -2.31 -4.01 14.11
C GLY A 62 -1.75 -2.96 15.08
N ALA A 63 -0.72 -2.25 14.67
CA ALA A 63 -0.06 -1.20 15.45
C ALA A 63 -1.01 -0.04 15.81
N SER A 64 -2.03 0.23 14.99
CA SER A 64 -3.03 1.26 15.30
C SER A 64 -3.72 1.02 16.65
N SER A 65 -3.80 -0.23 17.11
CA SER A 65 -4.37 -0.61 18.41
C SER A 65 -3.54 -0.07 19.59
N CYS A 66 -2.22 0.06 19.42
CA CYS A 66 -1.32 0.62 20.43
C CYS A 66 -1.56 2.13 20.65
N PHE A 67 -2.21 2.80 19.71
CA PHE A 67 -2.51 4.25 19.76
C PHE A 67 -3.95 4.53 20.21
N SER A 68 -4.58 3.62 20.96
CA SER A 68 -5.96 3.74 21.44
C SER A 68 -6.24 5.05 22.20
N ARG A 69 -5.24 5.61 22.90
CA ARG A 69 -5.31 6.89 23.61
C ARG A 69 -5.27 8.12 22.70
N TYR A 70 -4.78 7.99 21.46
CA TYR A 70 -4.58 9.09 20.52
C TYR A 70 -5.46 8.88 19.29
N SER A 71 -6.74 9.24 19.41
CA SER A 71 -7.77 8.99 18.38
C SER A 71 -7.37 9.45 16.98
N ARG A 72 -6.73 10.63 16.85
CA ARG A 72 -6.24 11.16 15.57
C ARG A 72 -5.08 10.33 15.01
N THR A 73 -4.09 10.00 15.83
CA THR A 73 -2.94 9.19 15.41
C THR A 73 -3.37 7.79 14.98
N ARG A 74 -4.21 7.14 15.80
CA ARG A 74 -4.83 5.85 15.45
C ARG A 74 -5.59 5.91 14.14
N PHE A 75 -6.38 6.96 13.92
CA PHE A 75 -7.13 7.15 12.69
C PHE A 75 -6.22 7.21 11.45
N TRP A 76 -5.13 7.98 11.51
CA TRP A 76 -4.19 8.10 10.39
C TRP A 76 -3.42 6.83 10.14
N ILE A 77 -2.90 6.18 11.20
CA ILE A 77 -2.19 4.90 11.08
C ILE A 77 -3.11 3.84 10.49
N LEU A 78 -4.37 3.77 10.95
CA LEU A 78 -5.36 2.82 10.44
C LEU A 78 -5.71 3.11 8.97
N SER A 79 -5.99 4.37 8.63
CA SER A 79 -6.31 4.75 7.24
C SER A 79 -5.15 4.44 6.30
N PHE A 80 -3.92 4.75 6.72
CA PHE A 80 -2.72 4.49 5.93
C PHE A 80 -2.45 2.99 5.81
N GLY A 81 -2.55 2.22 6.90
CA GLY A 81 -2.40 0.76 6.86
C GLY A 81 -3.40 0.06 5.94
N ILE A 82 -4.67 0.47 6.00
CA ILE A 82 -5.72 -0.02 5.07
C ILE A 82 -5.39 0.39 3.63
N GLY A 83 -4.98 1.64 3.40
CA GLY A 83 -4.60 2.14 2.08
C GLY A 83 -3.42 1.38 1.46
N VAL A 84 -2.37 1.13 2.24
CA VAL A 84 -1.19 0.34 1.83
C VAL A 84 -1.60 -1.09 1.49
N PHE A 85 -2.42 -1.72 2.34
CA PHE A 85 -2.93 -3.08 2.11
C PHE A 85 -3.69 -3.19 0.78
N PHE A 86 -4.64 -2.29 0.53
CA PHE A 86 -5.43 -2.32 -0.70
C PHE A 86 -4.63 -1.88 -1.92
N SER A 87 -3.68 -0.95 -1.78
CA SER A 87 -2.77 -0.57 -2.87
C SER A 87 -2.00 -1.79 -3.37
N ASP A 88 -1.43 -2.58 -2.46
CA ASP A 88 -0.67 -3.78 -2.83
C ASP A 88 -1.54 -4.81 -3.55
N TRP A 89 -2.76 -5.04 -3.04
CA TRP A 89 -3.74 -5.89 -3.71
C TRP A 89 -4.10 -5.41 -5.12
N LEU A 90 -4.41 -4.12 -5.28
CA LEU A 90 -4.71 -3.55 -6.59
C LEU A 90 -3.51 -3.65 -7.52
N HIS A 91 -2.30 -3.37 -7.03
CA HIS A 91 -1.08 -3.45 -7.80
C HIS A 91 -0.87 -4.85 -8.37
N HIS A 92 -1.07 -5.88 -7.56
CA HIS A 92 -0.77 -7.25 -7.95
C HIS A 92 -1.93 -7.99 -8.64
N LEU A 93 -3.18 -7.69 -8.29
CA LEU A 93 -4.36 -8.38 -8.83
C LEU A 93 -4.98 -7.67 -10.03
N VAL A 94 -4.77 -6.36 -10.17
CA VAL A 94 -5.38 -5.56 -11.24
C VAL A 94 -4.30 -5.03 -12.16
N PHE A 95 -3.39 -4.19 -11.65
CA PHE A 95 -2.46 -3.48 -12.50
C PHE A 95 -1.36 -4.38 -13.07
N SER A 96 -0.77 -5.25 -12.26
CA SER A 96 0.31 -6.14 -12.74
C SER A 96 -0.16 -7.09 -13.85
N PRO A 97 -1.32 -7.75 -13.77
CA PRO A 97 -1.83 -8.55 -14.87
C PRO A 97 -2.14 -7.74 -16.12
N ILE A 98 -2.72 -6.54 -15.98
CA ILE A 98 -3.06 -5.66 -17.11
C ILE A 98 -1.79 -5.20 -17.84
N PHE A 99 -0.74 -4.81 -17.10
CA PHE A 99 0.46 -4.24 -17.70
C PHE A 99 1.55 -5.25 -18.03
N TYR A 100 1.61 -6.39 -17.33
CA TYR A 100 2.72 -7.35 -17.42
C TYR A 100 2.28 -8.80 -17.72
N GLY A 101 0.97 -9.06 -17.82
CA GLY A 101 0.44 -10.40 -18.09
C GLY A 101 0.69 -11.44 -16.99
N ASN A 102 1.14 -11.00 -15.81
CA ASN A 102 1.34 -11.85 -14.63
C ASN A 102 1.05 -11.06 -13.35
N MET A 103 0.76 -11.76 -12.25
CA MET A 103 0.41 -11.10 -10.99
C MET A 103 1.63 -10.54 -10.24
N SER A 104 2.86 -10.86 -10.67
CA SER A 104 4.11 -10.46 -10.02
C SER A 104 4.16 -10.80 -8.50
N TRP A 105 3.37 -11.78 -8.05
CA TRP A 105 3.27 -12.25 -6.66
C TRP A 105 4.48 -13.06 -6.19
N HIS A 106 5.25 -13.56 -7.14
CA HIS A 106 6.41 -14.39 -6.90
C HIS A 106 7.62 -13.62 -7.43
N TRP A 107 8.49 -13.22 -6.51
CA TRP A 107 9.87 -12.96 -6.89
C TRP A 107 10.47 -14.31 -7.33
N PRO A 108 11.22 -14.37 -8.45
CA PRO A 108 12.05 -15.54 -8.72
C PRO A 108 13.09 -15.76 -7.61
#